data_AF-A0A7I9VCS5-F1
#
_entry.id   AF-A0A7I9VCS5-F1
#
_cell.length_a   1.000
_cell.length_b   1.000
_cell.length_c   1.000
_cell.angle_alpha   90.00
_cell.angle_beta   90.00
_cell.angle_gamma   90.00
#
_symmetry.space_group_name_H-M   'P 1'
#
loop_
_entity.id
_entity.type
_entity.pdbx_description
1 polymer ?
#
loop_
_entity_poly.entity_id
_entity_poly.type
_entity_poly.pdbx_seq_one_letter_code
_entity_poly.pdbx_strand_id
1 'polypeptide(L)'
;MRLGFKPISTESSHPVVTRSPASSDVRQEGPPMTVLDTAHHDSDAPTGARSAPVDAARVRALGITLAVASPLWAAATAVFGEVVDFGWKTVLAGVAALVFQGALMMLLRVQERAGAMSKPGSARRLATIGYRVEYALLAGAVVSTVLDTFVLLHGSVIWAVFDACWPLSMLGMMIIGVRVAIAGRWQGALRWQTLFAQSWLIWGIPLMGLGTVGEIGMVAQVVLGYAALGVMLALHPERTR
;
A
#
# COMPACT_ATOMS: atom_id res chain seq x y z
N MET A 1 -11.33 -18.13 43.57
CA MET A 1 -11.12 -16.85 44.29
C MET A 1 -11.87 -15.77 43.52
N ARG A 2 -13.06 -15.39 44.00
CA ARG A 2 -13.93 -14.35 43.44
C ARG A 2 -13.73 -13.08 44.25
N LEU A 3 -13.39 -11.96 43.59
CA LEU A 3 -13.48 -10.58 44.08
C LEU A 3 -13.58 -9.71 42.81
N GLY A 4 -14.45 -8.73 42.63
CA GLY A 4 -15.51 -8.14 43.45
C GLY A 4 -16.13 -7.03 42.58
N PHE A 5 -17.44 -7.05 42.43
CA PHE A 5 -18.24 -6.05 41.73
C PHE A 5 -18.39 -4.82 42.63
N LYS A 6 -18.31 -3.60 42.09
CA LYS A 6 -18.91 -2.41 42.73
C LYS A 6 -19.54 -1.51 41.65
N PRO A 7 -20.87 -1.31 41.67
CA PRO A 7 -21.56 -0.38 40.78
C PRO A 7 -21.57 1.04 41.38
N ILE A 8 -21.62 2.05 40.51
CA ILE A 8 -21.81 3.46 40.89
C ILE A 8 -23.31 3.77 40.78
N SER A 9 -23.88 4.25 41.88
CA SER A 9 -25.28 4.69 42.00
C SER A 9 -25.42 6.19 41.69
N THR A 10 -26.42 6.50 40.87
CA THR A 10 -27.42 7.59 40.91
C THR A 10 -27.20 8.85 41.77
N GLU A 11 -27.35 10.02 41.13
CA GLU A 11 -28.11 11.21 41.59
C GLU A 11 -28.42 12.08 40.34
N SER A 12 -29.66 12.25 39.91
CA SER A 12 -30.76 13.11 40.38
C SER A 12 -30.66 14.59 39.96
N SER A 13 -31.75 15.08 39.34
CA SER A 13 -32.34 16.44 39.44
C SER A 13 -32.56 17.20 38.11
N HIS A 14 -33.84 17.27 37.74
CA HIS A 14 -34.53 18.21 36.82
C HIS A 14 -34.53 19.66 37.40
N PRO A 15 -35.22 20.68 36.82
CA PRO A 15 -35.64 20.97 35.44
C PRO A 15 -35.20 22.41 34.98
N VAL A 16 -35.36 22.74 33.70
CA VAL A 16 -35.51 24.15 33.28
C VAL A 16 -36.75 24.28 32.40
N VAL A 17 -37.76 24.96 32.96
CA VAL A 17 -38.95 25.47 32.26
C VAL A 17 -38.79 26.98 32.21
N THR A 18 -38.94 27.58 31.03
CA THR A 18 -39.85 28.73 30.80
C THR A 18 -39.83 29.15 29.33
N ARG A 19 -41.00 29.03 28.70
CA ARG A 19 -41.38 29.78 27.49
C ARG A 19 -41.68 31.23 27.89
N SER A 20 -41.40 32.19 27.00
CA SER A 20 -42.33 33.29 26.77
C SER A 20 -42.14 33.94 25.38
N PRO A 21 -43.19 34.50 24.76
CA PRO A 21 -43.25 34.91 23.34
C PRO A 21 -43.29 36.44 23.14
N ALA A 22 -43.07 36.91 21.91
CA ALA A 22 -43.62 38.14 21.29
C ALA A 22 -43.04 38.27 19.87
N SER A 23 -43.86 38.34 18.82
CA SER A 23 -44.31 39.58 18.14
C SER A 23 -43.15 40.45 17.64
N SER A 24 -43.07 40.92 16.40
CA SER A 24 -44.13 41.29 15.44
C SER A 24 -43.49 41.69 14.10
N ASP A 25 -44.31 41.63 13.05
CA ASP A 25 -44.11 42.20 11.72
C ASP A 25 -43.46 43.58 11.69
N VAL A 26 -42.52 43.81 10.76
CA VAL A 26 -42.49 45.03 9.93
C VAL A 26 -41.91 44.67 8.55
N ARG A 27 -42.80 44.57 7.55
CA ARG A 27 -42.49 44.75 6.13
C ARG A 27 -42.19 46.24 5.90
N GLN A 28 -40.99 46.58 5.45
CA GLN A 28 -40.67 47.90 4.89
C GLN A 28 -40.26 47.73 3.44
N GLU A 29 -41.16 48.15 2.55
CA GLU A 29 -40.88 48.40 1.14
C GLU A 29 -40.15 49.75 1.00
N GLY A 30 -39.04 49.76 0.27
CA GLY A 30 -38.24 50.93 -0.07
C GLY A 30 -37.69 50.82 -1.50
N PRO A 31 -37.47 51.96 -2.19
CA PRO A 31 -37.49 52.13 -3.66
C PRO A 31 -36.32 51.47 -4.44
N PRO A 32 -36.43 51.31 -5.77
CA PRO A 32 -35.46 50.56 -6.58
C PRO A 32 -34.13 51.31 -6.64
N MET A 33 -33.15 50.82 -5.90
CA MET A 33 -31.75 51.17 -6.11
C MET A 33 -31.28 50.46 -7.37
N THR A 34 -31.05 51.25 -8.42
CA THR A 34 -30.24 50.93 -9.59
C THR A 34 -28.98 50.18 -9.16
N VAL A 35 -29.03 48.85 -9.23
CA VAL A 35 -27.84 48.01 -9.06
C VAL A 35 -27.05 48.17 -10.35
N LEU A 36 -25.97 48.94 -10.22
CA LEU A 36 -24.90 48.99 -11.20
C LEU A 36 -24.45 47.55 -11.49
N ASP A 37 -24.75 47.08 -12.70
CA ASP A 37 -24.30 45.80 -13.23
C ASP A 37 -22.78 45.86 -13.42
N THR A 38 -22.05 45.67 -12.32
CA THR A 38 -20.63 45.35 -12.39
C THR A 38 -20.55 43.90 -12.81
N ALA A 39 -20.31 43.69 -14.10
CA ALA A 39 -19.96 42.42 -14.70
C ALA A 39 -19.06 41.62 -13.76
N HIS A 40 -19.66 40.66 -13.05
CA HIS A 40 -18.92 39.61 -12.39
C HIS A 40 -18.33 38.80 -13.52
N HIS A 41 -17.04 39.01 -13.79
CA HIS A 41 -16.24 38.01 -14.45
C HIS A 41 -16.30 36.80 -13.52
N ASP A 42 -17.25 35.91 -13.77
CA ASP A 42 -17.19 34.51 -13.38
C ASP A 42 -15.91 33.95 -14.02
N SER A 43 -14.81 34.22 -13.33
CA SER A 43 -13.60 33.45 -13.48
C SER A 43 -13.97 32.09 -12.95
N ASP A 44 -14.40 31.22 -13.86
CA ASP A 44 -14.44 29.78 -13.68
C ASP A 44 -13.12 29.37 -13.03
N ALA A 45 -13.15 29.26 -11.69
CA ALA A 45 -12.13 28.62 -10.94
C ALA A 45 -11.98 27.23 -11.56
N PRO A 46 -10.78 26.79 -11.97
CA PRO A 46 -10.61 25.46 -12.51
C PRO A 46 -11.08 24.49 -11.42
N THR A 47 -12.28 23.96 -11.64
CA THR A 47 -12.93 22.91 -10.85
C THR A 47 -11.86 21.90 -10.55
N GLY A 48 -11.62 21.70 -9.24
CA GLY A 48 -10.46 21.01 -8.71
C GLY A 48 -10.06 19.82 -9.58
N ALA A 49 -8.79 19.81 -9.98
CA ALA A 49 -8.14 18.65 -10.58
C ALA A 49 -8.31 17.47 -9.63
N ARG A 50 -9.45 16.77 -9.76
CA ARG A 50 -9.71 15.49 -9.11
C ARG A 50 -8.59 14.60 -9.57
N SER A 51 -7.70 14.26 -8.64
CA SER A 51 -6.62 13.31 -8.85
C SER A 51 -7.23 12.12 -9.60
N ALA A 52 -6.77 11.88 -10.84
CA ALA A 52 -7.39 10.90 -11.71
C ALA A 52 -7.48 9.56 -10.97
N PRO A 53 -8.69 8.96 -10.84
CA PRO A 53 -8.85 7.71 -10.12
C PRO A 53 -7.92 6.65 -10.71
N VAL A 54 -7.32 5.82 -9.86
CA VAL A 54 -6.47 4.71 -10.33
C VAL A 54 -7.28 3.88 -11.32
N ASP A 55 -6.72 3.73 -12.52
CA ASP A 55 -7.33 3.00 -13.63
C ASP A 55 -7.53 1.52 -13.24
N ALA A 56 -8.78 1.10 -13.18
CA ALA A 56 -9.16 -0.24 -12.72
C ALA A 56 -8.54 -1.34 -13.59
N ALA A 57 -8.33 -1.09 -14.89
CA ALA A 57 -7.67 -2.04 -15.78
C ALA A 57 -6.20 -2.27 -15.36
N ARG A 58 -5.50 -1.23 -14.91
CA ARG A 58 -4.12 -1.33 -14.42
C ARG A 58 -4.03 -2.05 -13.08
N VAL A 59 -4.97 -1.79 -12.18
CA VAL A 59 -5.05 -2.51 -10.89
C VAL A 59 -5.33 -3.99 -11.13
N ARG A 60 -6.21 -4.30 -12.09
CA ARG A 60 -6.51 -5.68 -12.48
C ARG A 60 -5.30 -6.37 -13.12
N ALA A 61 -4.61 -5.70 -14.04
CA ALA A 61 -3.39 -6.22 -14.65
C ALA A 61 -2.31 -6.47 -13.60
N LEU A 62 -2.08 -5.52 -12.68
CA LEU A 62 -1.22 -5.72 -11.51
C LEU A 62 -1.65 -6.96 -10.73
N GLY A 63 -2.94 -7.10 -10.42
CA GLY A 63 -3.47 -8.23 -9.66
C GLY A 63 -3.17 -9.58 -10.32
N ILE A 64 -3.42 -9.69 -11.64
CA ILE A 64 -3.12 -10.90 -12.41
C ILE A 64 -1.62 -11.17 -12.43
N THR A 65 -0.79 -10.16 -12.74
CA THR A 65 0.66 -10.32 -12.77
C THR A 65 1.18 -10.78 -11.41
N LEU A 66 0.72 -10.18 -10.31
CA LEU A 66 1.15 -10.54 -8.96
C LEU A 66 0.69 -11.95 -8.58
N ALA A 67 -0.55 -12.34 -8.94
CA ALA A 67 -1.10 -13.68 -8.70
C ALA A 67 -0.33 -14.79 -9.42
N VAL A 68 0.29 -14.50 -10.57
CA VAL A 68 1.08 -15.47 -11.35
C VAL A 68 2.57 -15.42 -10.97
N ALA A 69 3.14 -14.21 -10.87
CA ALA A 69 4.57 -14.02 -10.66
C ALA A 69 5.02 -14.51 -9.29
N SER A 70 4.21 -14.29 -8.25
CA SER A 70 4.56 -14.70 -6.88
C SER A 70 4.69 -16.21 -6.69
N PRO A 71 3.73 -17.08 -7.09
CA PRO A 71 3.90 -18.52 -6.99
C PRO A 71 4.97 -19.04 -7.95
N LEU A 72 5.14 -18.42 -9.13
CA LEU A 72 6.18 -18.79 -10.07
C LEU A 72 7.58 -18.59 -9.46
N TRP A 73 7.81 -17.42 -8.88
CA TRP A 73 9.07 -17.12 -8.19
C TRP A 73 9.27 -18.02 -6.96
N ALA A 74 8.26 -18.16 -6.10
CA ALA A 74 8.36 -19.02 -4.92
C ALA A 74 8.66 -20.48 -5.28
N ALA A 75 8.04 -21.02 -6.34
CA ALA A 75 8.32 -22.36 -6.83
C ALA A 75 9.73 -22.48 -7.41
N ALA A 76 10.19 -21.48 -8.17
CA ALA A 76 11.56 -21.47 -8.69
C ALA A 76 12.59 -21.49 -7.55
N THR A 77 12.40 -20.66 -6.52
CA THR A 77 13.26 -20.64 -5.33
C THR A 77 13.24 -21.98 -4.58
N ALA A 78 12.07 -22.59 -4.40
CA ALA A 78 11.95 -23.87 -3.71
C ALA A 78 12.55 -25.06 -4.49
N VAL A 79 12.50 -25.03 -5.81
CA VAL A 79 13.00 -26.14 -6.66
C VAL A 79 14.49 -26.03 -6.92
N PHE A 80 14.99 -24.81 -7.15
CA PHE A 80 16.37 -24.59 -7.55
C PHE A 80 17.27 -24.12 -6.40
N GLY A 81 16.69 -23.73 -5.26
CA GLY A 81 17.41 -23.11 -4.16
C GLY A 81 17.97 -21.73 -4.53
N GLU A 82 18.85 -21.20 -3.67
CA GLU A 82 19.62 -19.98 -3.93
C GLU A 82 20.95 -20.28 -4.66
N VAL A 83 21.06 -21.44 -5.32
CA VAL A 83 22.29 -21.84 -6.01
C VAL A 83 22.43 -21.03 -7.30
N VAL A 84 23.41 -20.14 -7.34
CA VAL A 84 23.78 -19.35 -8.51
C VAL A 84 24.92 -20.06 -9.25
N ASP A 85 24.58 -20.74 -10.35
CA ASP A 85 25.51 -21.44 -11.23
C ASP A 85 25.30 -21.02 -12.68
N PHE A 86 26.25 -21.35 -13.56
CA PHE A 86 26.02 -21.22 -14.99
C PHE A 86 24.97 -22.23 -15.47
N GLY A 87 23.83 -21.75 -15.95
CA GLY A 87 22.84 -22.61 -16.59
C GLY A 87 21.46 -22.01 -16.75
N TRP A 88 20.60 -22.74 -17.47
CA TRP A 88 19.22 -22.33 -17.74
C TRP A 88 18.36 -22.22 -16.48
N LYS A 89 18.69 -22.97 -15.40
CA LYS A 89 17.97 -22.92 -14.12
C LYS A 89 18.11 -21.56 -13.45
N THR A 90 19.33 -21.04 -13.38
CA THR A 90 19.64 -19.71 -12.82
C THR A 90 19.01 -18.60 -13.65
N VAL A 91 19.03 -18.73 -14.99
CA VAL A 91 18.31 -17.80 -15.87
C VAL A 91 16.80 -17.82 -15.61
N LEU A 92 16.20 -19.02 -15.49
CA LEU A 92 14.77 -19.16 -15.24
C LEU A 92 14.35 -18.58 -13.88
N ALA A 93 15.10 -18.90 -12.81
CA ALA A 93 14.87 -18.36 -11.48
C ALA A 93 15.03 -16.83 -11.45
N GLY A 94 16.05 -16.31 -12.13
CA GLY A 94 16.29 -14.87 -12.30
C GLY A 94 15.14 -14.18 -13.03
N VAL A 95 14.66 -14.74 -14.15
CA VAL A 95 13.49 -14.20 -14.87
C VAL A 95 12.24 -14.22 -13.99
N ALA A 96 11.99 -15.31 -13.24
CA ALA A 96 10.86 -15.36 -12.32
C ALA A 96 10.94 -14.27 -11.25
N ALA A 97 12.13 -14.05 -10.67
CA ALA A 97 12.38 -12.98 -9.71
C ALA A 97 12.16 -11.59 -10.31
N LEU A 98 12.64 -11.34 -11.54
CA LEU A 98 12.46 -10.07 -12.25
C LEU A 98 10.98 -9.77 -12.54
N VAL A 99 10.20 -10.78 -12.94
CA VAL A 99 8.76 -10.63 -13.17
C VAL A 99 8.04 -10.32 -11.85
N PHE A 100 8.42 -10.96 -10.76
CA PHE A 100 7.88 -10.67 -9.42
C PHE A 100 8.25 -9.25 -8.96
N GLN A 101 9.51 -8.84 -9.08
CA GLN A 101 9.97 -7.48 -8.80
C GLN A 101 9.22 -6.43 -9.64
N GLY A 102 8.97 -6.71 -10.92
CA GLY A 102 8.15 -5.85 -11.77
C GLY A 102 6.71 -5.70 -11.27
N ALA A 103 6.11 -6.77 -10.74
CA ALA A 103 4.80 -6.72 -10.11
C ALA A 103 4.83 -5.86 -8.82
N LEU A 104 5.89 -5.95 -8.01
CA LEU A 104 6.07 -5.09 -6.84
C LEU A 104 6.23 -3.60 -7.22
N MET A 105 6.96 -3.29 -8.29
CA MET A 105 7.04 -1.92 -8.82
C MET A 105 5.66 -1.39 -9.25
N MET A 106 4.83 -2.22 -9.89
CA MET A 106 3.46 -1.85 -10.23
C MET A 106 2.59 -1.66 -8.98
N LEU A 107 2.77 -2.48 -7.95
CA LEU A 107 2.07 -2.36 -6.68
C LEU A 107 2.40 -1.04 -5.98
N LEU A 108 3.68 -0.68 -5.91
CA LEU A 108 4.14 0.60 -5.38
C LEU A 108 3.51 1.78 -6.11
N ARG A 109 3.46 1.74 -7.45
CA ARG A 109 2.80 2.77 -8.26
C ARG A 109 1.31 2.91 -7.93
N VAL A 110 0.61 1.82 -7.70
CA VAL A 110 -0.81 1.84 -7.31
C VAL A 110 -0.97 2.43 -5.90
N GLN A 111 -0.14 2.04 -4.94
CA GLN A 111 -0.15 2.57 -3.57
C GLN A 111 0.19 4.07 -3.52
N GLU A 112 1.15 4.51 -4.34
CA GLU A 112 1.54 5.91 -4.49
C GLU A 112 0.38 6.75 -5.05
N ARG A 113 -0.25 6.29 -6.13
CA ARG A 113 -1.39 6.99 -6.75
C ARG A 113 -2.64 7.00 -5.87
N ALA A 114 -2.87 5.93 -5.11
CA ALA A 114 -3.94 5.87 -4.11
C ALA A 114 -3.66 6.82 -2.93
N GLY A 115 -2.46 7.42 -2.84
CA GLY A 115 -2.09 8.32 -1.76
C GLY A 115 -2.00 7.60 -0.41
N ALA A 116 -1.69 6.30 -0.40
CA ALA A 116 -1.76 5.44 0.79
C ALA A 116 -0.94 5.96 1.98
N MET A 117 0.16 6.68 1.72
CA MET A 117 1.01 7.30 2.74
C MET A 117 0.61 8.74 3.11
N SER A 118 -0.31 9.39 2.40
CA SER A 118 -0.64 10.80 2.58
C SER A 118 -1.77 10.99 3.60
N LYS A 119 -1.46 11.64 4.74
CA LYS A 119 -2.47 12.15 5.69
C LYS A 119 -3.14 13.42 5.13
N PRO A 120 -4.42 13.70 5.46
CA PRO A 120 -4.98 15.04 5.30
C PRO A 120 -4.16 16.05 6.12
N GLY A 121 -3.63 17.10 5.50
CA GLY A 121 -2.98 18.22 6.20
C GLY A 121 -1.49 18.12 6.56
N SER A 122 -0.77 17.02 6.27
CA SER A 122 0.71 17.03 6.40
C SER A 122 1.49 15.94 5.66
N ALA A 123 2.72 16.34 5.28
CA ALA A 123 3.87 15.59 4.77
C ALA A 123 3.75 14.79 3.46
N ARG A 124 3.09 15.35 2.43
CA ARG A 124 3.18 14.84 1.03
C ARG A 124 4.63 14.62 0.58
N ARG A 125 5.55 15.49 1.01
CA ARG A 125 6.99 15.41 0.70
C ARG A 125 7.64 14.14 1.27
N LEU A 126 7.32 13.76 2.51
CA LEU A 126 7.88 12.56 3.13
C LEU A 126 7.36 11.29 2.45
N ALA A 127 6.08 11.24 2.10
CA ALA A 127 5.50 10.15 1.33
C ALA A 127 6.19 10.00 -0.05
N THR A 128 6.40 11.12 -0.76
CA THR A 128 7.12 11.11 -2.05
C THR A 128 8.56 10.65 -1.91
N ILE A 129 9.28 11.10 -0.87
CA ILE A 129 10.65 10.63 -0.62
C ILE A 129 10.65 9.13 -0.31
N GLY A 130 9.73 8.65 0.53
CA GLY A 130 9.59 7.23 0.84
C GLY A 130 9.41 6.38 -0.41
N TYR A 131 8.47 6.73 -1.29
CA TYR A 131 8.28 6.01 -2.55
C TYR A 131 9.51 6.09 -3.48
N ARG A 132 10.20 7.23 -3.54
CA ARG A 132 11.44 7.36 -4.35
C ARG A 132 12.57 6.49 -3.83
N VAL A 133 12.79 6.46 -2.52
CA VAL A 133 13.76 5.58 -1.87
C VAL A 133 13.39 4.13 -2.15
N GLU A 134 12.11 3.78 -2.04
CA GLU A 134 11.62 2.44 -2.31
C GLU A 134 11.84 2.00 -3.77
N TYR A 135 11.55 2.87 -4.75
CA TYR A 135 11.88 2.57 -6.15
C TYR A 135 13.39 2.42 -6.37
N ALA A 136 14.23 3.21 -5.68
CA ALA A 136 15.67 3.10 -5.79
C ALA A 136 16.20 1.78 -5.21
N LEU A 137 15.69 1.37 -4.05
CA LEU A 137 16.01 0.09 -3.42
C LEU A 137 15.55 -1.08 -4.31
N LEU A 138 14.32 -1.06 -4.80
CA LEU A 138 13.81 -2.10 -5.67
C LEU A 138 14.54 -2.15 -7.02
N ALA A 139 14.97 -1.00 -7.55
CA ALA A 139 15.85 -0.96 -8.72
C ALA A 139 17.24 -1.55 -8.42
N GLY A 140 17.80 -1.29 -7.25
CA GLY A 140 19.04 -1.93 -6.79
C GLY A 140 18.91 -3.46 -6.70
N ALA A 141 17.80 -3.95 -6.18
CA ALA A 141 17.50 -5.38 -6.12
C ALA A 141 17.30 -6.02 -7.51
N VAL A 142 16.72 -5.28 -8.46
CA VAL A 142 16.67 -5.71 -9.87
C VAL A 142 18.09 -5.83 -10.44
N VAL A 143 18.98 -4.89 -10.12
CA VAL A 143 20.38 -4.96 -10.55
C VAL A 143 21.07 -6.19 -9.95
N SER A 144 20.94 -6.48 -8.65
CA SER A 144 21.51 -7.70 -8.08
C SER A 144 20.94 -8.96 -8.73
N THR A 145 19.64 -8.99 -9.00
CA THR A 145 18.99 -10.14 -9.66
C THR A 145 19.53 -10.34 -11.07
N VAL A 146 19.76 -9.28 -11.84
CA VAL A 146 20.38 -9.38 -13.17
C VAL A 146 21.82 -9.87 -13.05
N LEU A 147 22.58 -9.36 -12.07
CA LEU A 147 23.94 -9.82 -11.81
C LEU A 147 23.96 -11.33 -11.50
N ASP A 148 23.05 -11.83 -10.67
CA ASP A 148 22.93 -13.26 -10.36
C ASP A 148 22.47 -14.09 -11.54
N THR A 149 21.48 -13.61 -12.30
CA THR A 149 20.92 -14.29 -13.48
C THR A 149 22.01 -14.66 -14.48
N PHE A 150 23.02 -13.80 -14.62
CA PHE A 150 24.13 -13.96 -15.55
C PHE A 150 25.46 -14.30 -14.86
N VAL A 151 25.45 -14.58 -13.55
CA VAL A 151 26.63 -14.88 -12.73
C VAL A 151 27.71 -13.79 -12.85
N LEU A 152 27.28 -12.55 -13.08
CA LEU A 152 28.13 -11.39 -13.21
C LEU A 152 28.49 -10.88 -11.82
N LEU A 153 29.77 -10.96 -11.45
CA LEU A 153 30.28 -10.41 -10.18
C LEU A 153 29.65 -11.01 -8.92
N HIS A 154 29.05 -12.21 -9.00
CA HIS A 154 28.46 -12.90 -7.85
C HIS A 154 29.50 -13.06 -6.73
N GLY A 155 29.11 -12.80 -5.48
CA GLY A 155 30.00 -12.82 -4.31
C GLY A 155 30.96 -11.63 -4.19
N SER A 156 30.94 -10.67 -5.12
CA SER A 156 31.70 -9.42 -4.98
C SER A 156 31.05 -8.43 -4.02
N VAL A 157 31.82 -7.44 -3.56
CA VAL A 157 31.30 -6.33 -2.74
C VAL A 157 30.23 -5.53 -3.50
N ILE A 158 30.41 -5.33 -4.81
CA ILE A 158 29.44 -4.60 -5.63
C ILE A 158 28.11 -5.35 -5.67
N TRP A 159 28.15 -6.67 -5.88
CA TRP A 159 26.97 -7.52 -5.84
C TRP A 159 26.29 -7.44 -4.47
N ALA A 160 27.04 -7.60 -3.37
CA ALA A 160 26.48 -7.58 -2.01
C ALA A 160 25.79 -6.24 -1.66
N VAL A 161 26.30 -5.11 -2.16
CA VAL A 161 25.67 -3.79 -1.98
C VAL A 161 24.31 -3.71 -2.68
N PHE A 162 24.21 -4.23 -3.91
CA PHE A 162 22.93 -4.29 -4.61
C PHE A 162 21.99 -5.33 -4.00
N ASP A 163 22.52 -6.46 -3.56
CA ASP A 163 21.73 -7.53 -2.95
C ASP A 163 21.07 -7.07 -1.65
N ALA A 164 21.78 -6.29 -0.83
CA ALA A 164 21.23 -5.69 0.38
C ALA A 164 19.99 -4.80 0.11
N CYS A 165 19.84 -4.26 -1.11
CA CYS A 165 18.68 -3.45 -1.46
C CYS A 165 17.37 -4.24 -1.47
N TRP A 166 17.39 -5.57 -1.64
CA TRP A 166 16.20 -6.41 -1.59
C TRP A 166 15.54 -6.45 -0.19
N PRO A 167 16.20 -6.91 0.89
CA PRO A 167 15.60 -6.90 2.23
C PRO A 167 15.28 -5.48 2.72
N LEU A 168 16.09 -4.47 2.32
CA LEU A 168 15.80 -3.06 2.58
C LEU A 168 14.50 -2.59 1.89
N SER A 169 14.27 -2.97 0.64
CA SER A 169 13.02 -2.72 -0.08
C SER A 169 11.84 -3.43 0.61
N MET A 170 11.99 -4.71 0.98
CA MET A 170 10.93 -5.42 1.71
C MET A 170 10.56 -4.73 3.02
N LEU A 171 11.54 -4.17 3.75
CA LEU A 171 11.30 -3.36 4.95
C LEU A 171 10.50 -2.09 4.62
N GLY A 172 10.90 -1.37 3.56
CA GLY A 172 10.20 -0.17 3.12
C GLY A 172 8.76 -0.46 2.67
N MET A 173 8.56 -1.49 1.85
CA MET A 173 7.23 -2.03 1.49
C MET A 173 6.38 -2.36 2.73
N MET A 174 6.96 -3.01 3.75
CA MET A 174 6.26 -3.28 5.00
C MET A 174 5.79 -1.99 5.68
N ILE A 175 6.65 -0.97 5.77
CA ILE A 175 6.28 0.35 6.31
C ILE A 175 5.13 0.95 5.50
N ILE A 176 5.16 0.84 4.16
CA ILE A 176 4.05 1.26 3.28
C ILE A 176 2.78 0.48 3.62
N GLY A 177 2.87 -0.84 3.78
CA GLY A 177 1.75 -1.72 4.14
C GLY A 177 1.10 -1.35 5.48
N VAL A 178 1.89 -1.06 6.50
CA VAL A 178 1.38 -0.57 7.79
C VAL A 178 0.62 0.74 7.61
N ARG A 179 1.16 1.65 6.79
CA ARG A 179 0.50 2.93 6.50
C ARG A 179 -0.80 2.72 5.70
N VAL A 180 -0.84 1.79 4.75
CA VAL A 180 -2.06 1.40 4.00
C VAL A 180 -3.14 0.88 4.98
N ALA A 181 -2.75 0.00 5.90
CA ALA A 181 -3.67 -0.59 6.88
C ALA A 181 -4.30 0.47 7.81
N ILE A 182 -3.47 1.41 8.29
CA ILE A 182 -3.90 2.47 9.22
C ILE A 182 -4.65 3.60 8.51
N ALA A 183 -4.19 4.03 7.32
CA ALA A 183 -4.79 5.16 6.61
C ALA A 183 -6.19 4.84 6.07
N GLY A 184 -6.55 3.56 5.94
CA GLY A 184 -7.90 3.13 5.58
C GLY A 184 -8.34 3.47 4.15
N ARG A 185 -7.42 3.91 3.29
CA ARG A 185 -7.69 4.20 1.87
C ARG A 185 -7.95 2.95 1.03
N TRP A 186 -7.54 1.79 1.52
CA TRP A 186 -7.87 0.50 0.92
C TRP A 186 -8.94 -0.17 1.77
N GLN A 187 -9.99 -0.67 1.13
CA GLN A 187 -11.19 -1.08 1.84
C GLN A 187 -11.20 -2.56 2.22
N GLY A 188 -11.82 -2.87 3.36
CA GLY A 188 -12.09 -4.25 3.81
C GLY A 188 -10.83 -5.07 4.09
N ALA A 189 -10.86 -6.34 3.66
CA ALA A 189 -9.76 -7.28 3.86
C ALA A 189 -8.49 -6.91 3.06
N LEU A 190 -8.62 -6.11 1.99
CA LEU A 190 -7.50 -5.79 1.10
C LEU A 190 -6.37 -5.06 1.83
N ARG A 191 -6.68 -4.16 2.77
CA ARG A 191 -5.65 -3.43 3.54
C ARG A 191 -4.83 -4.34 4.44
N TRP A 192 -5.45 -5.34 5.04
CA TRP A 192 -4.80 -6.30 5.92
C TRP A 192 -4.01 -7.32 5.12
N GLN A 193 -4.56 -7.74 3.97
CA GLN A 193 -3.85 -8.58 3.02
C GLN A 193 -2.59 -7.90 2.48
N THR A 194 -2.66 -6.61 2.14
CA THR A 194 -1.49 -5.82 1.73
C THR A 194 -0.42 -5.74 2.80
N LEU A 195 -0.82 -5.63 4.08
CA LEU A 195 0.12 -5.68 5.20
C LEU A 195 0.74 -7.08 5.35
N PHE A 196 -0.08 -8.13 5.29
CA PHE A 196 0.40 -9.51 5.39
C PHE A 196 1.38 -9.88 4.26
N ALA A 197 1.06 -9.52 3.01
CA ALA A 197 1.92 -9.74 1.86
C ALA A 197 3.30 -9.06 2.04
N GLN A 198 3.29 -7.78 2.42
CA GLN A 198 4.52 -6.99 2.59
C GLN A 198 5.26 -7.29 3.91
N SER A 199 4.69 -8.10 4.81
CA SER A 199 5.37 -8.55 6.03
C SER A 199 6.40 -9.66 5.76
N TRP A 200 6.72 -9.96 4.49
CA TRP A 200 7.67 -11.00 4.10
C TRP A 200 8.95 -10.96 4.93
N LEU A 201 9.55 -9.79 5.18
CA LEU A 201 10.79 -9.70 5.96
C LEU A 201 10.67 -10.26 7.38
N ILE A 202 9.51 -10.05 8.04
CA ILE A 202 9.24 -10.53 9.40
C ILE A 202 9.10 -12.05 9.43
N TRP A 203 8.57 -12.65 8.37
CA TRP A 203 8.34 -14.09 8.30
C TRP A 203 9.51 -14.82 7.65
N GLY A 204 9.91 -14.39 6.46
CA GLY A 204 10.94 -14.99 5.62
C GLY A 204 12.28 -15.14 6.33
N ILE A 205 12.84 -14.06 6.89
CA ILE A 205 14.16 -14.12 7.52
C ILE A 205 14.19 -15.09 8.71
N PRO A 206 13.28 -15.01 9.71
CA PRO A 206 13.27 -15.98 10.80
C PRO A 206 13.03 -17.41 10.32
N LEU A 207 12.17 -17.59 9.32
CA LEU A 207 11.86 -18.91 8.78
C LEU A 207 13.06 -19.56 8.10
N MET A 208 13.94 -18.79 7.43
CA MET A 208 15.15 -19.34 6.80
C MET A 208 16.04 -20.14 7.76
N GLY A 209 16.00 -19.86 9.08
CA GLY A 209 16.73 -20.61 10.09
C GLY A 209 16.15 -21.98 10.45
N LEU A 210 14.99 -22.37 9.91
CA LEU A 210 14.25 -23.59 10.29
C LEU A 210 14.34 -24.72 9.26
N GLY A 211 15.30 -24.66 8.33
CA GLY A 211 15.48 -25.66 7.27
C GLY A 211 14.23 -25.82 6.40
N THR A 212 13.82 -27.05 6.09
CA THR A 212 12.69 -27.35 5.20
C THR A 212 11.36 -26.77 5.68
N VAL A 213 11.11 -26.77 7.00
CA VAL A 213 9.88 -26.15 7.56
C VAL A 213 9.87 -24.66 7.30
N GLY A 214 11.04 -24.03 7.42
CA GLY A 214 11.30 -22.65 7.08
C GLY A 214 10.99 -22.32 5.62
N GLU A 215 11.55 -23.13 4.72
CA GLU A 215 11.35 -23.01 3.27
C GLU A 215 9.88 -23.12 2.88
N ILE A 216 9.17 -24.14 3.40
CA ILE A 216 7.72 -24.30 3.19
C ILE A 216 6.98 -23.07 3.71
N GLY A 217 7.35 -22.57 4.89
CA GLY A 217 6.73 -21.39 5.49
C GLY A 217 6.95 -20.12 4.64
N MET A 218 8.14 -19.96 4.06
CA MET A 218 8.47 -18.83 3.20
C MET A 218 7.68 -18.88 1.89
N VAL A 219 7.63 -20.04 1.23
CA VAL A 219 6.81 -20.27 0.03
C VAL A 219 5.33 -20.01 0.34
N ALA A 220 4.84 -20.54 1.45
CA ALA A 220 3.46 -20.34 1.88
C ALA A 220 3.16 -18.86 2.13
N GLN A 221 4.05 -18.12 2.78
CA GLN A 221 3.85 -16.68 3.00
C GLN A 221 3.81 -15.90 1.68
N VAL A 222 4.70 -16.20 0.72
CA VAL A 222 4.73 -15.51 -0.57
C VAL A 222 3.43 -15.76 -1.34
N VAL A 223 2.99 -17.02 -1.39
CA VAL A 223 1.76 -17.40 -2.09
C VAL A 223 0.52 -16.85 -1.38
N LEU A 224 0.36 -17.12 -0.09
CA LEU A 224 -0.79 -16.64 0.69
C LEU A 224 -0.79 -15.13 0.88
N GLY A 225 0.37 -14.47 0.78
CA GLY A 225 0.52 -13.03 0.83
C GLY A 225 0.26 -12.39 -0.52
N TYR A 226 1.24 -12.48 -1.42
CA TYR A 226 1.23 -11.77 -2.70
C TYR A 226 0.27 -12.38 -3.72
N ALA A 227 0.15 -13.71 -3.81
CA ALA A 227 -0.74 -14.30 -4.80
C ALA A 227 -2.21 -14.03 -4.45
N ALA A 228 -2.59 -14.24 -3.18
CA ALA A 228 -3.93 -13.91 -2.71
C ALA A 228 -4.22 -12.40 -2.81
N LEU A 229 -3.24 -11.53 -2.51
CA LEU A 229 -3.38 -10.09 -2.76
C LEU A 229 -3.63 -9.80 -4.25
N GLY A 230 -2.89 -10.45 -5.14
CA GLY A 230 -3.05 -10.33 -6.58
C GLY A 230 -4.46 -10.72 -7.04
N VAL A 231 -4.97 -11.85 -6.56
CA VAL A 231 -6.35 -12.29 -6.82
C VAL A 231 -7.36 -11.25 -6.33
N MET A 232 -7.20 -10.73 -5.11
CA MET A 232 -8.10 -9.71 -4.58
C MET A 232 -8.07 -8.40 -5.41
N LEU A 233 -6.90 -7.98 -5.88
CA LEU A 233 -6.75 -6.80 -6.76
C LEU A 233 -7.35 -7.04 -8.15
N ALA A 234 -7.26 -8.27 -8.67
CA ALA A 234 -7.84 -8.65 -9.96
C ALA A 234 -9.38 -8.72 -9.95
N LEU A 235 -9.94 -9.14 -8.81
CA LEU A 235 -11.39 -9.28 -8.62
C LEU A 235 -12.06 -7.98 -8.14
N HIS A 236 -11.35 -7.18 -7.33
CA HIS A 236 -11.90 -5.99 -6.68
C HIS A 236 -11.03 -4.74 -6.86
N PRO A 237 -10.70 -4.33 -8.10
CA PRO A 237 -9.85 -3.16 -8.36
C PRO A 237 -10.45 -1.86 -7.82
N GLU A 238 -11.76 -1.79 -7.60
CA GLU A 238 -12.47 -0.65 -7.02
C GLU A 238 -12.14 -0.38 -5.55
N ARG A 239 -11.63 -1.38 -4.80
CA ARG A 239 -11.34 -1.27 -3.36
C ARG A 239 -10.03 -0.57 -3.03
N THR A 240 -9.29 -0.08 -4.03
CA THR A 240 -8.04 0.68 -3.86
C THR A 240 -8.25 2.20 -3.90
N ARG A 241 -9.49 2.68 -3.75
CA ARG A 241 -9.89 4.09 -3.80
C ARG A 241 -10.21 4.67 -2.43
#